data_AF-A0A0M3AE37-F1
#
_entry.id   AF-A0A0M3AE37-F1
#
_cell.length_a   1.000
_cell.length_b   1.000
_cell.length_c   1.000
_cell.angle_alpha   90.00
_cell.angle_beta   90.00
_cell.angle_gamma   90.00
#
_symmetry.space_group_name_H-M   'P 1'
#
loop_
_entity.id
_entity.type
_entity.pdbx_description
1 polymer ?
#
loop_
_entity_poly.entity_id
_entity_poly.type
_entity_poly.pdbx_seq_one_letter_code
_entity_poly.pdbx_strand_id
1 'polypeptide(L)'
;MPKYIAKQSIGHFRPGEKIEGLEDQQLQALLASGAIEEYKPPEQTPFDDSADELEKLKGKVEDLKASNKQLETEKTTALNEVEDLKAKVSKLEADLATATAKPAKEKPTADKGAPETK
;
A
#
# COMPACT_ATOMS: atom_id res chain seq x y z
N MET A 1 16.01 -18.83 50.85
CA MET A 1 14.57 -18.48 50.98
C MET A 1 13.97 -18.40 49.59
N PRO A 2 12.83 -19.04 49.34
CA PRO A 2 12.07 -18.89 48.10
C PRO A 2 11.79 -17.40 47.83
N LYS A 3 11.82 -16.98 46.56
CA LYS A 3 11.44 -15.62 46.16
C LYS A 3 10.04 -15.69 45.57
N TYR A 4 9.17 -14.75 45.91
CA TYR A 4 7.80 -14.71 45.39
C TYR A 4 7.57 -13.44 44.59
N ILE A 5 6.70 -13.54 43.58
CA ILE A 5 6.20 -12.40 42.80
C ILE A 5 4.68 -12.31 42.88
N ALA A 6 4.14 -11.10 42.83
CA ALA A 6 2.71 -10.89 42.82
C ALA A 6 2.12 -11.23 41.43
N LYS A 7 1.03 -11.99 41.38
CA LYS A 7 0.27 -12.24 40.14
C LYS A 7 -0.78 -11.16 39.85
N GLN A 8 -1.18 -10.47 40.91
CA GLN A 8 -2.18 -9.40 40.89
C GLN A 8 -1.75 -8.29 41.85
N SER A 9 -2.49 -7.18 41.90
CA SER A 9 -2.18 -6.11 42.84
C SER A 9 -2.49 -6.53 44.28
N ILE A 10 -1.51 -6.41 45.19
CA ILE A 10 -1.64 -6.75 46.60
C ILE A 10 -1.12 -5.58 47.43
N GLY A 11 -2.01 -4.73 47.92
CA GLY A 11 -1.62 -3.50 48.62
C GLY A 11 -0.78 -2.59 47.71
N HIS A 12 0.50 -2.43 48.05
CA HIS A 12 1.46 -1.64 47.25
C HIS A 12 2.16 -2.44 46.15
N PHE A 13 2.12 -3.78 46.21
CA PHE A 13 2.78 -4.63 45.23
C PHE A 13 1.96 -4.71 43.94
N ARG A 14 2.61 -4.45 42.80
CA ARG A 14 2.03 -4.59 41.46
C ARG A 14 2.28 -5.98 40.88
N PRO A 15 1.49 -6.43 39.88
CA PRO A 15 1.76 -7.68 39.19
C PRO A 15 3.19 -7.72 38.64
N GLY A 16 3.90 -8.81 38.89
CA GLY A 16 5.31 -9.01 38.54
C GLY A 16 6.32 -8.45 39.54
N GLU A 17 5.88 -7.68 40.54
CA GLU A 17 6.79 -7.19 41.58
C GLU A 17 7.16 -8.28 42.58
N LYS A 18 8.39 -8.19 43.09
CA LYS A 18 8.90 -9.07 44.12
C LYS A 18 8.25 -8.76 45.46
N ILE A 19 7.78 -9.80 46.13
CA ILE A 19 7.21 -9.71 47.47
C ILE A 19 8.35 -9.81 48.49
N GLU A 20 8.45 -8.80 49.37
CA GLU A 20 9.41 -8.75 50.48
C GLU A 20 8.73 -8.23 51.75
N GLY A 21 9.26 -8.58 52.93
CA GLY A 21 8.77 -8.07 54.21
C GLY A 21 7.47 -8.67 54.75
N LEU A 22 6.96 -9.75 54.15
CA LEU A 22 5.82 -10.52 54.65
C LEU A 22 6.28 -11.74 55.47
N GLU A 23 5.46 -12.14 56.44
CA GLU A 23 5.67 -13.34 57.25
C GLU A 23 5.30 -14.62 56.49
N ASP A 24 5.90 -15.76 56.85
CA ASP A 24 5.70 -17.04 56.16
C ASP A 24 4.23 -17.48 56.11
N GLN A 25 3.46 -17.24 57.17
CA GLN A 25 2.04 -17.57 57.20
C GLN A 25 1.23 -16.72 56.20
N GLN A 26 1.61 -15.46 56.01
CA GLN A 26 1.00 -14.57 55.03
C GLN A 26 1.36 -15.00 53.62
N LEU A 27 2.64 -15.34 53.38
CA LEU A 27 3.10 -15.87 52.09
C LEU A 27 2.38 -17.18 51.72
N GLN A 28 2.20 -18.11 52.66
CA GLN A 28 1.47 -19.35 52.41
C GLN A 28 -0.01 -19.10 52.10
N ALA A 29 -0.68 -18.19 52.82
CA ALA A 29 -2.06 -17.84 52.53
C ALA A 29 -2.21 -17.19 51.14
N LEU A 30 -1.29 -16.28 50.79
CA LEU A 30 -1.27 -15.64 49.48
C LEU A 30 -0.98 -16.64 48.35
N LEU A 31 -0.06 -17.58 48.57
CA LEU A 31 0.25 -18.64 47.61
C LEU A 31 -0.95 -19.59 47.44
N ALA A 32 -1.61 -19.99 48.53
CA ALA A 32 -2.81 -20.82 48.50
C ALA A 32 -3.99 -20.13 47.81
N SER A 33 -4.10 -18.80 47.95
CA SER A 33 -5.09 -17.99 47.23
C SER A 33 -4.73 -17.74 45.75
N GLY A 34 -3.50 -18.09 45.33
CA GLY A 34 -2.99 -17.82 43.99
C GLY A 34 -2.66 -16.36 43.71
N ALA A 35 -2.57 -15.52 44.74
CA ALA A 35 -2.24 -14.10 44.59
C ALA A 35 -0.74 -13.87 44.32
N ILE A 36 0.11 -14.78 44.76
CA ILE A 36 1.56 -14.78 44.51
C ILE A 36 2.00 -16.12 43.90
N GLU A 37 3.15 -16.14 43.26
CA GLU A 37 3.82 -17.36 42.80
C GLU A 37 5.31 -17.33 43.11
N GLU A 38 5.92 -18.51 43.24
CA GLU A 38 7.37 -18.61 43.39
C GLU A 38 8.03 -18.15 42.09
N TYR A 39 8.96 -17.19 42.22
CA TYR A 39 9.72 -16.65 41.11
C TYR A 39 10.49 -17.77 40.42
N LYS A 40 10.10 -18.04 39.19
CA LYS A 40 10.90 -18.81 38.25
C LYS A 40 11.64 -17.81 37.36
N PRO A 41 12.96 -17.97 37.16
CA PRO A 41 13.63 -17.21 36.13
C PRO A 41 12.88 -17.44 34.82
N PRO A 42 12.63 -16.39 34.01
CA PRO A 42 11.98 -16.56 32.73
C PRO A 42 12.76 -17.62 31.97
N GLU A 43 12.08 -18.71 31.59
CA GLU A 43 12.66 -19.64 30.62
C GLU A 43 13.03 -18.79 29.41
N GLN A 44 14.31 -18.83 29.03
CA GLN A 44 14.75 -18.26 27.77
C GLN A 44 14.06 -19.06 26.67
N THR A 45 12.82 -18.70 26.33
CA THR A 45 12.24 -19.09 25.06
C THR A 45 13.17 -18.51 24.01
N PRO A 46 13.73 -19.32 23.09
CA PRO A 46 14.59 -18.79 22.04
C PRO A 46 13.79 -17.74 21.28
N PHE A 47 14.21 -16.49 21.45
CA PHE A 47 13.79 -15.37 20.64
C PHE A 47 14.46 -15.59 19.29
N ASP A 48 13.87 -16.41 18.41
CA ASP A 48 14.59 -16.76 17.18
C ASP A 48 13.72 -16.92 15.92
N ASP A 49 12.38 -16.94 16.03
CA ASP A 49 11.54 -16.87 14.82
C ASP A 49 11.20 -15.43 14.42
N SER A 50 11.12 -14.51 15.40
CA SER A 50 10.71 -13.12 15.16
C SER A 50 11.74 -12.31 14.37
N ALA A 51 13.04 -12.63 14.50
CA ALA A 51 14.11 -11.93 13.78
C ALA A 51 14.11 -12.28 12.29
N ASP A 52 13.97 -13.58 11.98
CA ASP A 52 13.85 -14.10 10.62
C ASP A 52 12.59 -13.61 9.91
N GLU A 53 11.46 -13.54 10.63
CA GLU A 53 10.23 -12.96 10.10
C GLU A 53 10.41 -11.46 9.79
N LEU A 54 11.08 -10.71 10.68
CA LEU A 54 11.34 -9.29 10.48
C LEU A 54 12.22 -9.04 9.26
N GLU A 55 13.25 -9.85 9.02
CA GLU A 55 14.11 -9.74 7.85
C GLU A 55 13.35 -10.06 6.55
N LYS A 56 12.54 -11.12 6.55
CA LYS A 56 11.66 -11.47 5.41
C LYS A 56 10.65 -10.35 5.11
N LEU A 57 10.07 -9.74 6.15
CA LEU A 57 9.15 -8.62 6.01
C LEU A 57 9.85 -7.38 5.43
N LYS A 58 11.08 -7.07 5.87
CA LYS A 58 11.87 -5.97 5.31
C LYS A 58 12.16 -6.19 3.83
N GLY A 59 12.55 -7.40 3.42
CA GLY A 59 12.76 -7.74 2.01
C GLY A 59 11.51 -7.48 1.15
N LYS A 60 10.36 -8.02 1.58
CA LYS A 60 9.08 -7.81 0.88
C LYS A 60 8.68 -6.33 0.76
N VAL A 61 8.98 -5.53 1.78
CA VAL A 61 8.68 -4.09 1.76
C VAL A 61 9.51 -3.37 0.70
N GLU A 62 10.79 -3.71 0.57
CA GLU A 62 11.65 -3.12 -0.46
C GLU A 62 11.22 -3.54 -1.87
N ASP A 63 10.87 -4.82 -2.07
CA ASP A 63 10.34 -5.32 -3.34
C ASP A 63 9.04 -4.60 -3.75
N LEU A 64 8.11 -4.42 -2.80
CA LEU A 64 6.87 -3.70 -3.04
C LEU A 64 7.11 -2.22 -3.36
N LYS A 65 8.07 -1.56 -2.71
CA LYS A 65 8.45 -0.18 -3.04
C LYS A 65 9.01 -0.08 -4.45
N ALA A 66 9.87 -1.02 -4.86
CA ALA A 66 10.43 -1.05 -6.20
C ALA A 66 9.33 -1.26 -7.26
N SER A 67 8.43 -2.21 -7.03
CA SER A 67 7.29 -2.48 -7.92
C SER A 67 6.34 -1.29 -8.04
N ASN A 68 6.02 -0.62 -6.93
CA ASN A 68 5.17 0.57 -6.96
C ASN A 68 5.79 1.72 -7.77
N LYS A 69 7.10 1.97 -7.61
CA LYS A 69 7.79 2.98 -8.42
C LYS A 69 7.73 2.65 -9.91
N GLN A 70 7.94 1.40 -10.27
CA GLN A 70 7.84 0.97 -11.66
C GLN A 70 6.42 1.18 -12.21
N LEU A 71 5.39 0.78 -11.47
CA LEU A 71 3.99 0.99 -11.86
C LEU A 71 3.64 2.47 -12.01
N GLU A 72 4.15 3.35 -11.15
CA GLU A 72 3.96 4.81 -11.30
C GLU A 72 4.58 5.35 -12.58
N THR A 73 5.79 4.88 -12.94
CA THR A 73 6.44 5.27 -14.20
C THR A 73 5.67 4.76 -15.42
N GLU A 74 5.25 3.49 -15.41
CA GLU A 74 4.48 2.89 -16.50
C GLU A 74 3.13 3.60 -16.66
N LYS A 75 2.44 3.90 -15.56
CA LYS A 75 1.19 4.66 -15.56
C LYS A 75 1.37 6.05 -16.18
N THR A 76 2.45 6.75 -15.82
CA THR A 76 2.74 8.08 -16.37
C THR A 76 3.00 8.02 -17.87
N THR A 77 3.80 7.04 -18.33
CA THR A 77 4.04 6.80 -19.76
C THR A 77 2.74 6.50 -20.51
N ALA A 78 1.92 5.60 -19.98
CA ALA A 78 0.64 5.24 -20.59
C ALA A 78 -0.33 6.44 -20.69
N LEU A 79 -0.36 7.31 -19.67
CA LEU A 79 -1.18 8.53 -19.71
C LEU A 79 -0.70 9.49 -20.81
N ASN A 80 0.61 9.68 -20.95
CA ASN A 80 1.18 10.51 -22.02
C ASN A 80 0.85 9.94 -23.41
N GLU A 81 0.97 8.62 -23.60
CA GLU A 81 0.62 7.97 -24.87
C GLU A 81 -0.88 8.14 -25.21
N VAL A 82 -1.76 8.07 -24.21
CA VAL A 82 -3.19 8.31 -24.39
C VAL A 82 -3.47 9.75 -24.83
N GLU A 83 -2.79 10.74 -24.24
CA GLU A 83 -2.91 12.14 -24.65
C GLU A 83 -2.44 12.35 -26.10
N ASP A 84 -1.28 11.78 -26.47
CA ASP A 84 -0.73 11.84 -27.82
C ASP A 84 -1.66 11.20 -28.86
N LEU A 85 -2.21 10.02 -28.55
CA LEU A 85 -3.16 9.33 -29.42
C LEU A 85 -4.45 10.14 -29.57
N LYS A 86 -4.96 10.73 -28.49
CA LYS A 86 -6.14 11.59 -28.53
C LYS A 86 -5.92 12.82 -29.41
N ALA A 87 -4.73 13.45 -29.34
CA ALA A 87 -4.38 14.57 -30.21
C ALA A 87 -4.30 14.15 -31.69
N LYS A 88 -3.72 12.99 -32.00
CA LYS A 88 -3.67 12.43 -33.36
C LYS A 88 -5.05 12.12 -33.91
N VAL A 89 -5.93 11.52 -33.11
CA VAL A 89 -7.31 11.22 -33.50
C VAL A 89 -8.07 12.51 -33.83
N SER A 90 -8.04 13.52 -32.97
CA SER A 90 -8.68 14.82 -33.23
C SER A 90 -8.19 15.47 -34.53
N LYS A 91 -6.89 15.37 -34.82
CA LYS A 91 -6.31 15.90 -36.06
C LYS A 91 -6.83 15.14 -37.29
N LEU A 92 -6.84 13.81 -37.23
CA LEU A 92 -7.34 12.97 -38.33
C LEU A 92 -8.84 13.19 -38.58
N GLU A 93 -9.63 13.35 -37.53
CA GLU A 93 -11.05 13.69 -37.64
C GLU A 93 -11.27 15.04 -38.33
N ALA A 94 -10.46 16.06 -37.99
CA ALA A 94 -10.49 17.35 -38.65
C ALA A 94 -10.09 17.26 -40.13
N ASP A 95 -8.99 16.57 -40.43
CA ASP A 95 -8.51 16.35 -41.81
C ASP A 95 -9.58 15.62 -42.65
N LEU A 96 -10.24 14.60 -42.09
CA LEU A 96 -11.30 13.85 -42.76
C LEU A 96 -12.55 14.71 -43.01
N ALA A 97 -12.94 15.57 -42.06
CA ALA A 97 -14.01 16.53 -42.25
C ALA A 97 -13.70 17.53 -43.39
N THR A 98 -12.45 18.02 -43.48
CA THR A 98 -12.06 18.91 -44.59
C THR A 98 -12.04 18.21 -45.95
N ALA A 99 -11.58 16.95 -46.00
CA ALA A 99 -11.53 16.17 -47.23
C ALA A 99 -12.94 15.83 -47.76
N THR A 100 -13.89 15.56 -46.86
CA THR A 100 -15.28 15.25 -47.20
C THR A 100 -16.12 16.50 -47.51
N ALA A 101 -15.68 17.69 -47.07
CA ALA A 101 -16.34 18.97 -47.33
C ALA A 101 -15.95 19.67 -48.65
N LYS A 102 -14.98 19.15 -49.43
CA LYS A 102 -14.58 19.77 -50.71
C LYS A 102 -15.65 19.54 -51.79
N PRO A 103 -16.21 20.60 -52.41
CA PRO A 103 -17.47 20.51 -53.14
C PRO A 103 -17.32 19.95 -54.56
N ALA A 104 -18.31 19.15 -54.98
CA ALA A 104 -18.70 18.99 -56.37
C ALA A 104 -19.23 20.33 -56.93
N LYS A 105 -18.33 21.24 -57.31
CA LYS A 105 -18.66 22.42 -58.12
C LYS A 105 -17.51 22.74 -59.08
N GLU A 106 -17.39 21.92 -60.11
CA GLU A 106 -16.91 22.39 -61.41
C GLU A 106 -18.00 22.04 -62.43
N LYS A 107 -18.93 22.99 -62.63
CA LYS A 107 -19.73 23.04 -63.85
C LYS A 107 -19.15 24.17 -64.67
N PRO A 108 -18.46 23.91 -65.80
CA PRO A 108 -18.03 24.99 -66.67
C PRO A 108 -19.28 25.60 -67.28
N THR A 109 -19.52 26.88 -67.02
CA THR A 109 -20.45 27.66 -67.83
C THR A 109 -19.83 27.82 -69.20
N ALA A 110 -20.29 26.99 -70.14
CA ALA A 110 -19.98 27.13 -71.55
C ALA A 110 -20.39 28.53 -72.01
N ASP A 111 -19.38 29.24 -72.49
CA ASP A 111 -19.42 30.47 -73.24
C ASP A 111 -20.49 30.41 -74.36
N LYS A 112 -21.33 31.44 -74.46
CA LYS A 112 -22.31 31.60 -75.55
C LYS A 112 -21.55 32.04 -76.81
N GLY A 113 -20.96 31.08 -77.50
CA GLY A 113 -20.54 31.26 -78.89
C GLY A 113 -21.75 31.19 -79.82
N ALA A 114 -22.06 32.32 -80.47
CA ALA A 114 -22.97 32.36 -81.62
C ALA A 114 -22.40 31.50 -82.77
N PRO A 115 -23.24 30.76 -83.54
CA PRO A 115 -22.77 30.02 -84.69
C PRO A 115 -22.73 30.95 -85.92
N GLU A 116 -21.55 31.08 -86.54
CA GLU A 116 -21.46 31.54 -87.92
C GLU A 116 -21.90 30.42 -88.88
N THR A 117 -22.50 30.85 -90.00
CA THR A 117 -22.48 30.30 -91.38
C THR A 117 -23.87 30.11 -92.01
N LYS A 118 -24.28 31.05 -92.87
CA LYS A 118 -24.18 30.93 -94.34
C LYS A 118 -24.59 32.23 -95.04
#